data_AF-A0A1Q5MTU7-F1
#
_entry.id   AF-A0A1Q5MTU7-F1
#
_cell.length_a   1.000
_cell.length_b   1.000
_cell.length_c   1.000
_cell.angle_alpha   90.00
_cell.angle_beta   90.00
_cell.angle_gamma   90.00
#
_symmetry.space_group_name_H-M   'P 1'
#
loop_
_entity.id
_entity.type
_entity.pdbx_description
1 polymer ?
#
loop_
_entity_poly.entity_id
_entity_poly.type
_entity_poly.pdbx_seq_one_letter_code
_entity_poly.pdbx_strand_id
1 'polypeptide(L)' 'MLPDPHTLRHHLAHFRDLRRRTLTAPHDPALRARYEDAGYTLCVLLGHRAVHRALTAAEQLVSAHRPGGPPQLAGPEAGT' A
#
# COMPACT_ATOMS: atom_id res chain seq x y z
N MET A 1 -1.76 -3.20 17.55
CA MET A 1 -2.34 -1.93 17.08
C MET A 1 -2.14 -1.87 15.58
N LEU A 2 -3.21 -1.69 14.81
CA LEU A 2 -3.12 -1.48 13.36
C LEU A 2 -2.98 0.03 13.10
N PRO A 3 -2.22 0.46 12.08
CA PRO A 3 -2.06 1.87 11.75
C PRO A 3 -3.40 2.47 11.30
N ASP A 4 -3.57 3.76 11.60
CA ASP A 4 -4.75 4.52 11.19
C ASP A 4 -4.91 4.52 9.64
N PRO A 5 -6.14 4.30 9.11
CA PRO A 5 -6.37 4.24 7.68
C PRO A 5 -6.02 5.52 6.92
N HIS A 6 -6.17 6.69 7.54
CA HIS A 6 -5.80 7.97 6.91
C HIS A 6 -4.28 8.08 6.76
N THR A 7 -3.53 7.64 7.76
CA THR A 7 -2.07 7.52 7.71
C THR A 7 -1.62 6.57 6.60
N LEU A 8 -2.25 5.40 6.47
CA LEU A 8 -1.98 4.46 5.38
C LEU A 8 -2.26 5.06 4.00
N ARG A 9 -3.34 5.82 3.84
CA ARG A 9 -3.66 6.53 2.58
C ARG A 9 -2.55 7.51 2.20
N HIS A 10 -2.02 8.25 3.16
CA HIS A 10 -0.93 9.19 2.93
C HIS A 10 0.34 8.47 2.43
N HIS A 11 0.75 7.39 3.11
CA HIS A 11 1.92 6.62 2.69
C HIS A 11 1.73 5.96 1.32
N LEU A 12 0.54 5.45 1.01
CA LEU A 12 0.23 4.90 -0.31
C LEU A 12 0.31 5.96 -1.40
N ALA A 13 -0.24 7.16 -1.17
CA ALA A 13 -0.17 8.26 -2.13
C ALA A 13 1.29 8.69 -2.38
N HIS A 14 2.08 8.82 -1.30
CA HIS A 14 3.50 9.17 -1.39
C HIS A 14 4.31 8.10 -2.14
N PHE A 15 4.14 6.83 -1.81
CA PHE A 15 4.80 5.72 -2.50
C PHE A 15 4.47 5.69 -4.00
N ARG A 16 3.20 5.90 -4.36
CA ARG A 16 2.76 5.96 -5.75
C ARG A 16 3.36 7.16 -6.50
N ASP A 17 3.52 8.31 -5.84
CA ASP A 17 4.18 9.47 -6.43
C ASP A 17 5.66 9.21 -6.72
N LEU A 18 6.38 8.70 -5.72
CA LEU A 18 7.78 8.33 -5.88
C LEU A 18 7.94 7.28 -6.99
N ARG A 19 7.08 6.26 -7.04
CA ARG A 19 7.10 5.26 -8.12
C ARG A 19 6.99 5.90 -9.49
N ARG A 20 6.03 6.82 -9.69
CA ARG A 20 5.86 7.52 -10.97
C ARG A 20 7.11 8.30 -11.35
N ARG A 21 7.67 9.04 -10.39
CA ARG A 21 8.88 9.85 -10.63
C ARG A 21 10.09 8.97 -10.93
N THR A 22 10.26 7.84 -10.26
CA THR A 22 11.35 6.89 -10.53
C THR A 22 11.26 6.33 -11.95
N LEU A 23 10.04 6.17 -12.49
CA LEU A 23 9.86 5.79 -13.89
C LEU A 23 10.28 6.90 -14.87
N THR A 24 10.15 8.17 -14.50
CA THR A 24 10.59 9.30 -15.35
C THR A 24 12.07 9.65 -15.20
N ALA A 25 12.69 9.30 -14.06
CA ALA A 25 14.08 9.55 -13.74
C ALA A 25 14.75 8.31 -13.10
N PRO A 26 14.94 7.22 -13.86
CA PRO A 26 15.43 5.94 -13.32
C PRO A 26 16.89 5.98 -12.83
N HIS A 27 17.66 6.98 -13.28
CA HIS A 27 19.06 7.19 -12.95
C HIS A 27 19.27 8.13 -11.75
N ASP A 28 18.22 8.68 -11.15
CA ASP A 28 18.33 9.50 -9.94
C ASP A 28 18.41 8.59 -8.69
N PRO A 29 19.59 8.46 -8.05
CA PRO A 29 19.77 7.58 -6.89
C PRO A 29 19.04 8.11 -5.65
N ALA A 30 18.87 9.43 -5.49
CA ALA A 30 18.17 10.00 -4.35
C ALA A 30 16.67 9.68 -4.42
N LEU A 31 16.11 9.71 -5.64
CA LEU A 31 14.73 9.33 -5.88
C LEU A 31 14.49 7.82 -5.67
N ARG A 32 15.44 6.98 -6.12
CA ARG A 32 15.44 5.53 -5.85
C ARG A 32 15.42 5.24 -4.35
N ALA A 33 16.33 5.87 -3.60
CA ALA A 33 16.43 5.67 -2.14
C ALA A 33 15.14 6.08 -1.42
N ARG A 34 14.52 7.21 -1.80
CA ARG A 34 13.22 7.64 -1.24
C ARG A 34 12.11 6.65 -1.55
N TYR A 35 12.08 6.11 -2.77
CA TYR A 35 11.10 5.09 -3.16
C TYR A 35 11.24 3.80 -2.33
N GLU A 36 12.48 3.35 -2.12
CA GLU A 36 12.79 2.18 -1.28
C GLU A 36 12.43 2.43 0.19
N ASP A 37 12.76 3.60 0.73
CA ASP A 37 12.44 4.00 2.11
C ASP A 37 10.92 4.07 2.36
N ALA A 38 10.16 4.62 1.40
CA ALA A 38 8.70 4.62 1.46
C ALA A 38 8.12 3.19 1.47
N GLY A 39 8.71 2.28 0.69
CA GLY A 39 8.35 0.86 0.71
C GLY A 39 8.69 0.17 2.03
N TYR A 40 9.86 0.48 2.60
CA TYR A 40 10.29 -0.03 3.90
C TYR A 40 9.39 0.46 5.04
N THR A 41 8.99 1.72 5.01
CA THR A 41 8.03 2.29 5.97
C THR A 41 6.71 1.51 5.98
N LEU A 42 6.17 1.18 4.80
CA LEU A 42 4.95 0.35 4.70
C LEU A 42 5.16 -1.07 5.26
N CYS A 43 6.32 -1.67 5.00
CA CYS A 43 6.69 -2.97 5.59
C CYS A 43 6.68 -2.93 7.12
N VAL A 44 7.29 -1.91 7.72
CA VAL A 44 7.34 -1.74 9.18
C VAL A 44 5.95 -1.50 9.77
N LEU A 45 5.18 -0.58 9.18
CA LEU A 45 3.83 -0.22 9.66
C LEU A 45 2.86 -1.42 9.67
N LEU A 46 3.03 -2.35 8.73
CA LEU A 46 2.12 -3.49 8.54
C LEU A 46 2.72 -4.83 8.99
N GLY A 47 3.95 -4.83 9.50
CA GLY A 47 4.62 -6.04 9.98
C GLY A 47 4.96 -7.05 8.87
N HIS A 48 5.12 -6.60 7.62
CA HIS A 48 5.44 -7.47 6.48
C HIS A 48 6.92 -7.37 6.09
N ARG A 49 7.52 -8.50 5.70
CA ARG A 49 8.91 -8.56 5.23
C ARG A 49 9.07 -8.17 3.75
N ALA A 50 7.99 -8.20 2.98
CA ALA A 50 7.99 -7.92 1.55
C ALA A 50 7.08 -6.74 1.23
N VAL A 51 7.60 -5.78 0.45
CA VAL A 51 6.88 -4.55 0.05
C VAL A 51 5.56 -4.87 -0.66
N HIS A 52 5.54 -5.90 -1.52
CA HIS A 52 4.31 -6.29 -2.19
C HIS A 52 3.21 -6.74 -1.21
N ARG A 53 3.56 -7.51 -0.16
CA ARG A 53 2.60 -7.92 0.87
C ARG A 53 2.11 -6.72 1.68
N ALA A 54 3.02 -5.81 2.02
CA ALA A 54 2.66 -4.56 2.70
C ALA A 54 1.69 -3.71 1.87
N LEU A 55 1.95 -3.51 0.58
CA LEU A 55 1.07 -2.76 -0.31
C LEU A 55 -0.33 -3.38 -0.39
N THR A 56 -0.43 -4.69 -0.60
CA THR A 56 -1.72 -5.38 -0.66
C THR A 56 -2.50 -5.24 0.64
N ALA A 57 -1.85 -5.41 1.80
CA ALA A 57 -2.50 -5.24 3.10
C ALA A 57 -2.93 -3.77 3.34
N ALA A 58 -2.10 -2.80 2.96
CA ALA A 58 -2.44 -1.38 3.05
C ALA A 58 -3.68 -1.04 2.21
N GLU A 59 -3.72 -1.52 0.97
CA GLU A 59 -4.84 -1.29 0.05
C GLU A 59 -6.15 -1.91 0.58
N GLN A 60 -6.08 -3.12 1.15
CA GLN A 60 -7.24 -3.76 1.78
C GLN A 60 -7.75 -2.98 2.99
N LEU A 61 -6.85 -2.56 3.89
CA LEU A 61 -7.22 -1.75 5.06
C LEU A 61 -7.86 -0.43 4.65
N VAL A 62 -7.25 0.29 3.70
CA VAL A 62 -7.81 1.56 3.20
C VAL A 62 -9.16 1.36 2.51
N SER A 63 -9.35 0.26 1.78
CA SER A 63 -10.60 -0.05 1.09
C SER A 63 -11.72 -0.42 2.07
N ALA A 64 -11.40 -1.18 3.12
CA ALA A 64 -12.35 -1.56 4.17
C ALA A 64 -12.84 -0.34 4.98
N HIS A 65 -12.01 0.70 5.11
CA HIS A 65 -12.35 1.93 5.83
C HIS A 65 -12.86 3.05 4.91
N ARG A 66 -13.15 2.75 3.64
CA ARG A 66 -13.77 3.71 2.73
C ARG A 66 -15.29 3.73 2.98
N PRO A 67 -15.87 4.83 3.47
CA PRO A 67 -17.32 4.93 3.56
C PRO A 67 -17.91 4.84 2.13
N GLY A 68 -18.72 3.81 1.87
CA GLY A 68 -19.37 3.56 0.58
C GLY A 68 -18.67 2.58 -0.39
N GLY A 69 -17.72 1.76 0.06
CA GLY A 69 -17.18 0.67 -0.77
C GLY A 69 -18.22 -0.44 -1.02
N PRO A 70 -18.25 -1.08 -2.21
CA PRO A 70 -19.15 -2.20 -2.44
C PRO A 70 -18.84 -3.33 -1.44
N PRO A 71 -19.85 -4.08 -0.95
CA PRO A 71 -19.60 -5.21 -0.08
C PRO A 71 -18.65 -6.18 -0.79
N GLN A 72 -17.52 -6.47 -0.15
CA GLN A 72 -16.59 -7.51 -0.59
C GLN A 72 -17.42 -8.78 -0.84
N LEU A 73 -17.52 -9.17 -2.12
CA LEU A 73 -18.21 -10.39 -2.54
C LEU A 73 -17.71 -11.55 -1.69
N ALA A 74 -18.57 -12.00 -0.77
CA ALA A 74 -18.49 -13.32 -0.21
C ALA A 74 -18.38 -14.28 -1.39
N GLY A 75 -17.27 -15.04 -1.45
CA GLY A 75 -17.08 -16.05 -2.48
C GLY A 75 -18.27 -17.02 -2.47
N PRO A 76 -18.70 -17.51 -3.64
CA PRO A 76 -19.80 -18.46 -3.69
C PRO A 76 -19.40 -19.73 -2.95
N GLU A 77 -20.15 -20.04 -1.90
CA GLU A 77 -20.14 -21.34 -1.25
C GLU A 77 -20.71 -22.34 -2.27
N ALA A 78 -19.83 -22.92 -3.09
CA ALA A 78 -20.16 -24.00 -3.99
C ALA A 78 -20.30 -25.29 -3.16
N GLY A 79 -21.44 -25.42 -2.48
CA GLY A 79 -21.99 -26.70 -2.09
C GLY A 79 -22.94 -27.18 -3.18
N THR A 80 -22.58 -28.26 -3.87
CA THR A 80 -23.39 -29.45 -4.23
C THR A 80 -22.53 -30.34 -5.11
#